data_AF-A0A9P6TK82-F1
#
_entry.id   AF-A0A9P6TK82-F1
#
_cell.length_a   1.000
_cell.length_b   1.000
_cell.length_c   1.000
_cell.angle_alpha   90.00
_cell.angle_beta   90.00
_cell.angle_gamma   90.00
#
_symmetry.space_group_name_H-M   'P 1'
#
loop_
_entity.id
_entity.type
_entity.pdbx_description
1 polymer ?
#
loop_
_entity_poly.entity_id
_entity_poly.type
_entity_poly.pdbx_seq_one_letter_code
_entity_poly.pdbx_strand_id
1 'polypeptide(L)'
;MAQVTTTAKNFEIFSRIQPHEYLRRFLDQEVRPDGRLLDQFRNTLITAGAISTTNASAMVRLGGTTVVCGIKAEVCEPKVEKPDEVTLPKAELSSAMTVEADASEQSQPIQLNRFPVSSTFCLFNHPSGLLSDPNDTEENLAKETMTVVMDSEGSLCRVYKNGGVAMQADMLRTCFGRAKKRTEEVRVLIEQAINK
;
A
#
# COMPACT_ATOMS: atom_id res chain seq x y z
N MET A 1 -14.97 -43.54 17.00
CA MET A 1 -14.95 -42.07 17.19
C MET A 1 -13.52 -41.54 17.20
N ALA A 2 -12.78 -41.80 16.13
CA ALA A 2 -11.47 -41.23 15.88
C ALA A 2 -11.39 -41.03 14.36
N GLN A 3 -10.69 -39.99 13.90
CA GLN A 3 -10.44 -39.60 12.50
C GLN A 3 -11.27 -38.41 11.98
N VAL A 4 -10.98 -37.21 12.49
CA VAL A 4 -11.21 -35.94 11.76
C VAL A 4 -9.92 -35.10 11.68
N THR A 5 -8.86 -35.44 12.42
CA THR A 5 -7.63 -34.62 12.53
C THR A 5 -6.60 -34.84 11.41
N THR A 6 -6.72 -35.88 10.58
CA THR A 6 -5.72 -36.22 9.54
C THR A 6 -5.76 -35.29 8.32
N THR A 7 -6.92 -34.70 8.00
CA THR A 7 -7.12 -33.94 6.77
C THR A 7 -6.35 -32.61 6.76
N ALA A 8 -6.31 -31.89 7.89
CA ALA A 8 -5.66 -30.57 7.98
C ALA A 8 -4.14 -30.64 7.79
N LYS A 9 -3.46 -31.66 8.35
CA LYS A 9 -2.02 -31.86 8.18
C LYS A 9 -1.65 -32.19 6.73
N ASN A 10 -2.52 -32.90 6.00
CA ASN A 10 -2.28 -33.25 4.61
C ASN A 10 -2.31 -32.01 3.69
N PHE A 11 -3.13 -31.01 4.00
CA PHE A 11 -3.20 -29.77 3.21
C PHE A 11 -1.93 -28.92 3.32
N GLU A 12 -1.37 -28.78 4.52
CA GLU A 12 -0.13 -28.00 4.72
C GLU A 12 1.09 -28.67 4.07
N ILE A 13 1.12 -30.01 4.07
CA ILE A 13 2.17 -30.76 3.36
C ILE A 13 1.99 -30.58 1.85
N PHE A 14 0.76 -30.68 1.34
CA PHE A 14 0.49 -30.56 -0.09
C PHE A 14 0.80 -29.15 -0.63
N SER A 15 0.52 -28.09 0.14
CA SER A 15 0.85 -26.72 -0.25
C SER A 15 2.35 -26.48 -0.40
N ARG A 16 3.19 -27.20 0.35
CA ARG A 16 4.65 -27.12 0.25
C ARG A 16 5.23 -27.99 -0.88
N ILE A 17 4.71 -29.20 -1.08
CA ILE A 17 5.23 -30.14 -2.08
C ILE A 17 4.86 -29.69 -3.50
N GLN A 18 3.61 -29.26 -3.71
CA GLN A 18 3.12 -28.90 -5.04
C GLN A 18 2.33 -27.58 -4.98
N PRO A 19 3.01 -26.44 -4.74
CA PRO A 19 2.35 -25.16 -4.48
C PRO A 19 1.51 -24.65 -5.65
N HIS A 20 1.94 -24.88 -6.90
CA HIS A 20 1.18 -24.49 -8.09
C HIS A 20 -0.14 -25.24 -8.21
N GLU A 21 -0.15 -26.55 -7.95
CA GLU A 21 -1.36 -27.37 -8.04
C GLU A 21 -2.28 -27.11 -6.86
N TYR A 22 -1.71 -26.91 -5.67
CA TYR A 22 -2.44 -26.48 -4.50
C TYR A 22 -3.24 -25.21 -4.82
N LEU A 23 -2.57 -24.14 -5.27
CA LEU A 23 -3.23 -22.88 -5.61
C LEU A 23 -4.22 -23.05 -6.76
N ARG A 24 -3.89 -23.84 -7.79
CA ARG A 24 -4.80 -24.10 -8.91
C ARG A 24 -6.15 -24.65 -8.47
N ARG A 25 -6.18 -25.61 -7.54
CA ARG A 25 -7.44 -26.19 -7.02
C ARG A 25 -8.33 -25.15 -6.32
N PHE A 26 -7.72 -24.15 -5.70
CA PHE A 26 -8.44 -23.04 -5.07
C PHE A 26 -8.97 -22.06 -6.14
N LEU A 27 -8.16 -21.76 -7.16
CA LEU A 27 -8.60 -20.93 -8.30
C LEU A 27 -9.75 -21.58 -9.08
N ASP A 28 -9.79 -22.91 -9.21
CA ASP A 28 -10.90 -23.65 -9.83
C ASP A 28 -12.23 -23.44 -9.07
N GLN A 29 -12.15 -23.14 -7.77
CA GLN A 29 -13.30 -22.87 -6.88
C GLN A 29 -13.55 -21.35 -6.69
N GLU A 30 -12.75 -20.49 -7.32
CA GLU A 30 -12.80 -19.02 -7.19
C GLU A 30 -12.62 -18.51 -5.75
N VAL A 31 -11.95 -19.30 -4.90
CA VAL A 31 -11.66 -18.97 -3.50
C VAL A 31 -10.16 -19.01 -3.30
N ARG A 32 -9.62 -18.16 -2.42
CA ARG A 32 -8.20 -18.19 -2.07
C ARG A 32 -7.94 -19.17 -0.91
N PRO A 33 -6.69 -19.64 -0.72
CA PRO A 33 -6.34 -20.51 0.40
C PRO A 33 -6.66 -19.94 1.80
N ASP A 34 -6.78 -18.62 1.92
CA ASP A 34 -7.15 -17.90 3.15
C ASP A 34 -8.66 -17.64 3.30
N GLY A 35 -9.46 -18.10 2.34
CA GLY A 35 -10.92 -17.93 2.32
C GLY A 35 -11.41 -16.61 1.72
N ARG A 36 -10.52 -15.73 1.25
CA ARG A 36 -10.91 -14.50 0.55
C ARG A 36 -11.35 -14.76 -0.89
N LEU A 37 -12.13 -13.83 -1.43
CA LEU A 37 -12.42 -13.77 -2.87
C LEU A 37 -11.18 -13.28 -3.66
N LEU A 38 -11.20 -13.50 -4.97
CA LEU A 38 -10.10 -13.15 -5.87
C LEU A 38 -9.86 -11.63 -5.97
N ASP A 39 -10.90 -10.82 -5.78
CA ASP A 39 -10.84 -9.35 -5.82
C ASP A 39 -10.69 -8.69 -4.44
N GLN A 40 -10.69 -9.48 -3.37
CA GLN A 40 -10.79 -8.97 -2.00
C GLN A 40 -9.42 -8.65 -1.38
N PHE A 41 -9.27 -7.40 -0.95
CA PHE A 41 -8.10 -6.92 -0.20
C PHE A 41 -8.16 -7.37 1.27
N ARG A 42 -6.99 -7.51 1.91
CA ARG A 42 -6.88 -7.71 3.35
C ARG A 42 -7.48 -6.53 4.12
N ASN A 43 -8.01 -6.82 5.32
CA ASN A 43 -8.50 -5.77 6.22
C ASN A 43 -7.39 -4.75 6.53
N THR A 44 -7.73 -3.46 6.48
CA THR A 44 -6.79 -2.36 6.69
C THR A 44 -7.18 -1.58 7.93
N LEU A 45 -6.25 -1.46 8.87
CA LEU A 45 -6.39 -0.66 10.08
C LEU A 45 -5.33 0.43 10.06
N ILE A 46 -5.75 1.68 10.26
CA ILE A 46 -4.87 2.85 10.26
C ILE A 46 -5.00 3.53 11.62
N THR A 47 -3.87 3.76 12.26
CA THR A 47 -3.75 4.49 13.53
C THR A 47 -2.76 5.62 13.34
N ALA A 48 -3.24 6.87 13.31
CA ALA A 48 -2.39 8.05 13.34
C ALA A 48 -1.80 8.27 14.75
N GLY A 49 -0.64 8.92 14.84
CA GLY A 49 0.01 9.23 16.12
C GLY A 49 0.59 8.01 16.86
N ALA A 50 1.00 6.97 16.15
CA ALA A 50 1.51 5.73 16.74
C ALA A 50 2.82 5.90 17.55
N ILE A 51 3.61 6.93 17.24
CA ILE A 51 4.89 7.26 17.88
C ILE A 51 4.82 8.71 18.38
N SER A 52 5.12 8.91 19.66
CA SER A 52 5.07 10.23 20.33
C SER A 52 6.30 11.11 20.10
N THR A 53 7.43 10.53 19.71
CA THR A 53 8.72 11.25 19.56
C THR A 53 8.91 11.93 18.20
N THR A 54 8.01 11.71 17.26
CA THR A 54 8.06 12.21 15.88
C THR A 54 7.04 13.32 15.65
N ASN A 55 7.30 14.26 14.73
CA ASN A 55 6.36 15.34 14.40
C ASN A 55 5.01 14.80 13.90
N ALA A 56 5.04 13.72 13.12
CA ALA A 56 3.85 12.96 12.74
C ALA A 56 4.21 11.48 12.64
N SER A 57 3.25 10.59 12.91
CA SER A 57 3.44 9.16 12.76
C SER A 57 2.15 8.47 12.36
N ALA A 58 2.27 7.31 11.73
CA ALA A 58 1.15 6.44 11.40
C ALA A 58 1.58 4.97 11.48
N MET A 59 0.70 4.14 12.01
CA MET A 59 0.79 2.69 11.96
C MET A 59 -0.35 2.17 11.08
N VAL A 60 0.02 1.40 10.05
CA VAL A 60 -0.93 0.78 9.13
C VAL A 60 -0.77 -0.73 9.20
N ARG A 61 -1.87 -1.43 9.43
CA ARG A 61 -1.92 -2.90 9.45
C ARG A 61 -2.81 -3.39 8.32
N LEU A 62 -2.23 -4.16 7.40
CA LEU A 62 -2.91 -4.83 6.29
C LEU A 62 -2.92 -6.34 6.56
N GLY A 63 -3.97 -6.83 7.20
CA GLY A 63 -4.07 -8.22 7.65
C GLY A 63 -2.94 -8.60 8.62
N GLY A 64 -2.00 -9.43 8.13
CA GLY A 64 -0.81 -9.86 8.88
C GLY A 64 0.40 -8.92 8.77
N THR A 65 0.41 -7.98 7.82
CA THR A 65 1.53 -7.07 7.59
C THR A 65 1.30 -5.77 8.35
N THR A 66 2.27 -5.32 9.14
CA THR A 66 2.20 -4.05 9.87
C THR A 66 3.37 -3.17 9.47
N VAL A 67 3.08 -1.92 9.10
CA VAL A 67 4.05 -0.89 8.73
C VAL A 67 3.88 0.29 9.66
N VAL A 68 4.99 0.80 10.18
CA VAL A 68 5.03 2.01 11.00
C VAL A 68 5.89 3.05 10.29
N CYS A 69 5.38 4.26 10.15
CA CYS A 69 6.08 5.38 9.55
C CYS A 69 6.06 6.57 10.51
N GLY A 70 7.21 7.23 10.65
CA GLY A 70 7.36 8.47 11.40
C GLY A 70 8.00 9.53 10.51
N ILE A 71 7.45 10.73 10.54
CA ILE A 71 7.97 11.90 9.85
C ILE A 71 8.61 12.80 10.90
N LYS A 72 9.90 13.13 10.68
CA LYS A 72 10.64 14.09 11.47
C LYS A 72 11.10 15.22 10.55
N ALA A 73 10.81 16.45 10.95
CA ALA A 73 11.28 17.63 10.25
C ALA A 73 12.41 18.28 11.06
N GLU A 74 13.46 18.70 10.38
CA GLU A 74 14.58 19.42 10.97
C GLU A 74 14.89 20.65 10.12
N VAL A 75 15.22 21.76 10.77
CA VAL A 75 15.69 22.96 10.10
C VAL A 75 17.17 22.76 9.77
N CYS A 76 17.54 22.93 8.51
CA CYS A 76 18.91 22.74 8.04
C CYS A 76 19.31 23.90 7.11
N GLU A 77 20.59 24.24 7.13
CA GLU A 77 21.15 25.22 6.19
C GLU A 77 21.15 24.63 4.77
N PRO A 78 20.76 25.41 3.75
CA PRO A 78 20.73 24.94 2.37
C PRO A 78 22.15 24.66 1.86
N LYS A 79 22.31 23.58 1.08
CA LYS A 79 23.59 23.28 0.42
C LYS A 79 23.84 24.28 -0.71
N VAL A 80 25.05 24.83 -0.76
CA VAL A 80 25.48 25.85 -1.74
C VAL A 80 25.34 25.39 -3.20
N GLU A 81 25.37 24.08 -3.45
CA GLU A 81 25.33 23.49 -4.80
C GLU A 81 23.96 23.57 -5.48
N LYS A 82 22.86 23.68 -4.72
CA LYS A 82 21.50 23.79 -5.25
C LYS A 82 20.61 24.68 -4.35
N PRO A 83 20.75 26.00 -4.43
CA PRO A 83 20.01 26.92 -3.57
C PRO A 83 18.50 26.99 -3.87
N ASP A 84 18.06 26.64 -5.08
CA ASP A 84 16.66 26.79 -5.51
C ASP A 84 15.73 25.61 -5.12
N GLU A 85 16.27 24.53 -4.55
CA GLU A 85 15.53 23.30 -4.25
C GLU A 85 14.93 23.29 -2.82
N VAL A 86 15.01 24.40 -2.08
CA VAL A 86 14.65 24.47 -0.66
C VAL A 86 13.75 25.67 -0.34
N THR A 87 12.67 25.43 0.40
CA THR A 87 11.78 26.48 0.91
C THR A 87 12.42 27.13 2.14
N LEU A 88 12.69 28.43 2.08
CA LEU A 88 13.24 29.18 3.21
C LEU A 88 12.18 29.31 4.34
N PRO A 89 12.57 29.18 5.63
CA PRO A 89 11.70 29.58 6.72
C PRO A 89 11.39 31.07 6.60
N LYS A 90 10.20 31.49 7.06
CA LYS A 90 9.90 32.91 7.22
C LYS A 90 10.88 33.46 8.25
N ALA A 91 11.58 34.54 7.89
CA ALA A 91 12.50 35.20 8.78
C ALA A 91 12.06 36.67 8.89
N GLU A 92 11.82 37.13 10.11
CA GLU A 92 11.55 38.54 10.37
C GLU A 92 12.84 39.24 10.79
N LEU A 93 13.05 40.45 10.26
CA LEU A 93 14.20 41.27 10.62
C LEU A 93 13.85 42.04 11.89
N SER A 94 14.53 41.73 12.98
CA SER A 94 14.38 42.50 14.22
C SER A 94 14.93 43.92 14.04
N SER A 95 14.50 44.85 14.90
CA SER A 95 15.04 46.22 14.94
C SER A 95 16.55 46.29 15.24
N ALA A 96 17.15 45.17 15.68
CA ALA A 96 18.58 45.04 15.92
C ALA A 96 19.36 44.55 14.68
N MET A 97 18.74 44.47 13.49
CA MET A 97 19.35 43.93 12.27
C MET A 97 19.82 42.47 12.41
N THR A 98 19.28 41.74 13.39
CA THR A 98 19.41 40.28 13.48
C THR A 98 18.27 39.62 12.74
N VAL A 99 18.61 38.65 11.89
CA VAL A 99 17.64 37.74 11.29
C VAL A 99 17.31 36.68 12.34
N GLU A 100 16.14 36.81 12.96
CA GLU A 100 15.66 35.84 13.93
C GLU A 100 14.59 34.98 13.23
N ALA A 101 14.93 33.72 12.96
CA ALA A 101 13.91 32.71 12.68
C ALA A 101 13.23 32.41 14.01
N ASP A 102 11.94 32.74 14.12
CA ASP A 102 11.20 32.57 15.36
C ASP A 102 11.08 31.07 15.70
N ALA A 103 11.88 30.62 16.67
CA ALA A 103 11.86 29.25 17.17
C ALA A 103 10.52 28.88 17.85
N SER A 104 9.62 29.85 18.04
CA SER A 104 8.27 29.65 18.55
C SER A 104 7.22 29.46 17.45
N GLU A 105 7.60 29.52 16.16
CA GLU A 105 6.66 29.31 15.06
C GLU A 105 6.02 27.92 15.13
N GLN A 106 4.70 27.94 15.39
CA GLN A 106 3.86 26.76 15.39
C GLN A 106 3.96 26.06 14.04
N SER A 107 4.29 24.77 14.06
CA SER A 107 4.35 23.92 12.88
C SER A 107 3.07 24.07 12.06
N GLN A 108 3.20 24.55 10.83
CA GLN A 108 2.08 24.55 9.90
C GLN A 108 1.92 23.17 9.26
N PRO A 109 0.71 22.60 9.21
CA PRO A 109 0.47 21.35 8.52
C PRO A 109 0.83 21.45 7.04
N ILE A 110 1.56 20.45 6.53
CA ILE A 110 1.82 20.34 5.09
C ILE A 110 0.50 20.05 4.39
N GLN A 111 0.07 20.97 3.52
CA GLN A 111 -1.12 20.81 2.70
C GLN A 111 -0.83 19.84 1.56
N LEU A 112 -1.28 18.59 1.70
CA LEU A 112 -1.21 17.60 0.65
C LEU A 112 -2.48 17.67 -0.20
N ASN A 113 -2.35 18.10 -1.45
CA ASN A 113 -3.49 18.20 -2.36
C ASN A 113 -3.99 16.81 -2.81
N ARG A 114 -3.08 15.85 -2.96
CA ARG A 114 -3.38 14.49 -3.43
C ARG A 114 -2.44 13.50 -2.78
N PHE A 115 -2.95 12.29 -2.52
CA PHE A 115 -2.14 11.17 -2.06
C PHE A 115 -2.32 9.97 -3.00
N PRO A 116 -1.22 9.35 -3.46
CA PRO A 116 -1.29 8.17 -4.31
C PRO A 116 -1.58 6.92 -3.47
N VAL A 117 -2.47 6.06 -3.96
CA VAL A 117 -2.75 4.73 -3.43
C VAL A 117 -2.28 3.69 -4.44
N SER A 118 -1.44 2.76 -3.98
CA SER A 118 -0.98 1.62 -4.78
C SER A 118 -1.87 0.40 -4.54
N SER A 119 -2.19 -0.30 -5.62
CA SER A 119 -2.90 -1.59 -5.61
C SER A 119 -2.13 -2.59 -6.46
N THR A 120 -1.72 -3.71 -5.87
CA THR A 120 -0.98 -4.77 -6.56
C THR A 120 -1.91 -5.93 -6.91
N PHE A 121 -1.71 -6.46 -8.11
CA PHE A 121 -2.43 -7.60 -8.67
C PHE A 121 -1.43 -8.64 -9.15
N CYS A 122 -1.80 -9.92 -9.11
CA CYS A 122 -1.03 -10.97 -9.75
C CYS A 122 -1.90 -11.77 -10.72
N LEU A 123 -1.26 -12.25 -11.79
CA LEU A 123 -1.91 -13.01 -12.84
C LEU A 123 -1.33 -14.42 -12.90
N PHE A 124 -2.24 -15.39 -12.76
CA PHE A 124 -1.98 -16.80 -13.00
C PHE A 124 -2.47 -17.22 -14.38
N ASN A 125 -1.87 -18.29 -14.92
CA ASN A 125 -2.30 -18.90 -16.17
C ASN A 125 -3.59 -19.73 -15.97
N HIS A 126 -4.67 -19.04 -15.61
CA HIS A 126 -5.98 -19.60 -15.30
C HIS A 126 -7.08 -18.59 -15.68
N PRO A 127 -8.27 -19.00 -16.14
CA PRO A 127 -9.37 -18.07 -16.48
C PRO A 127 -9.73 -17.12 -15.32
N SER A 128 -9.85 -17.66 -14.10
CA SER A 128 -10.06 -16.88 -12.87
C SER A 128 -8.74 -16.54 -12.16
N GLY A 129 -7.65 -16.36 -12.92
CA GLY A 129 -6.30 -16.21 -12.40
C GLY A 129 -5.90 -14.79 -11.96
N LEU A 130 -6.81 -13.82 -11.94
CA LEU A 130 -6.51 -12.45 -11.52
C LEU A 130 -6.80 -12.26 -10.02
N LEU A 131 -5.74 -12.20 -9.21
CA LEU A 131 -5.85 -11.91 -7.78
C LEU A 131 -5.50 -10.46 -7.45
N SER A 132 -6.20 -9.92 -6.45
CA SER A 132 -5.93 -8.60 -5.88
C SER A 132 -5.28 -8.76 -4.51
N ASP A 133 -4.31 -7.91 -4.19
CA ASP A 133 -3.55 -7.95 -2.93
C ASP A 133 -2.94 -9.34 -2.65
N PRO A 134 -1.96 -9.75 -3.47
CA PRO A 134 -1.32 -11.04 -3.30
C PRO A 134 -0.53 -11.13 -1.98
N ASN A 135 -0.40 -12.35 -1.47
CA ASN A 135 0.52 -12.67 -0.38
C ASN A 135 1.87 -13.17 -0.90
N ASP A 136 2.86 -13.33 -0.03
CA ASP A 136 4.22 -13.75 -0.39
C ASP A 136 4.24 -15.05 -1.21
N THR A 137 3.36 -16.01 -0.91
CA THR A 137 3.31 -17.28 -1.66
C THR A 137 2.74 -17.07 -3.06
N GLU A 138 1.66 -16.31 -3.18
CA GLU A 138 1.02 -16.00 -4.46
C GLU A 138 1.94 -15.15 -5.35
N GLU A 139 2.64 -14.16 -4.80
CA GLU A 139 3.60 -13.35 -5.55
C GLU A 139 4.76 -14.21 -6.10
N ASN A 140 5.28 -15.13 -5.29
CA ASN A 140 6.35 -16.04 -5.72
C ASN A 140 5.92 -17.05 -6.79
N LEU A 141 4.64 -17.46 -6.80
CA LEU A 141 4.09 -18.41 -7.77
C LEU A 141 3.60 -17.72 -9.05
N ALA A 142 3.28 -16.43 -8.99
CA ALA A 142 2.79 -15.68 -10.12
C ALA A 142 3.90 -15.46 -11.16
N LYS A 143 3.53 -15.57 -12.44
CA LYS A 143 4.45 -15.27 -13.55
C LYS A 143 4.46 -13.79 -13.91
N GLU A 144 3.46 -13.07 -13.44
CA GLU A 144 3.21 -11.67 -13.79
C GLU A 144 2.54 -10.99 -12.61
N THR A 145 3.09 -9.85 -12.20
CA THR A 145 2.53 -8.95 -11.22
C THR A 145 2.37 -7.56 -11.81
N MET A 146 1.30 -6.88 -11.42
CA MET A 146 1.02 -5.53 -11.87
C MET A 146 0.61 -4.66 -10.69
N THR A 147 1.34 -3.58 -10.47
CA THR A 147 1.00 -2.55 -9.47
C THR A 147 0.47 -1.33 -10.17
N VAL A 148 -0.75 -0.92 -9.82
CA VAL A 148 -1.41 0.28 -10.31
C VAL A 148 -1.41 1.31 -9.19
N VAL A 149 -0.92 2.50 -9.49
CA VAL A 149 -0.91 3.65 -8.58
C VAL A 149 -1.91 4.66 -9.10
N MET A 150 -2.89 5.00 -8.29
CA MET A 150 -3.90 6.02 -8.59
C MET A 150 -3.86 7.13 -7.55
N ASP A 151 -4.17 8.35 -7.93
CA ASP A 151 -4.35 9.45 -6.97
C ASP A 151 -5.68 9.31 -6.22
N SER A 152 -5.86 10.13 -5.18
CA SER A 152 -7.07 10.17 -4.36
C SER A 152 -8.35 10.60 -5.11
N GLU A 153 -8.26 11.00 -6.38
CA GLU A 153 -9.40 11.30 -7.26
C GLU A 153 -9.66 10.15 -8.27
N GLY A 154 -8.89 9.07 -8.20
CA GLY A 154 -9.01 7.91 -9.08
C GLY A 154 -8.34 8.09 -10.45
N SER A 155 -7.50 9.10 -10.62
CA SER A 155 -6.68 9.28 -11.82
C SER A 155 -5.44 8.39 -11.77
N LEU A 156 -5.07 7.82 -12.91
CA LEU A 156 -3.91 6.95 -13.00
C LEU A 156 -2.61 7.75 -12.87
N CYS A 157 -1.80 7.46 -11.86
CA CYS A 157 -0.47 8.04 -11.70
C CYS A 157 0.59 7.19 -12.40
N ARG A 158 0.56 5.87 -12.18
CA ARG A 158 1.58 4.96 -12.71
C ARG A 158 1.10 3.52 -12.78
N VAL A 159 1.64 2.78 -13.73
CA VAL A 159 1.50 1.32 -13.81
C VAL A 159 2.90 0.71 -13.83
N TYR A 160 3.12 -0.26 -12.95
CA TYR A 160 4.28 -1.13 -12.97
C TYR A 160 3.80 -2.50 -13.40
N LYS A 161 4.29 -2.96 -14.54
CA LYS A 161 4.07 -4.31 -15.04
C LYS A 161 5.37 -5.08 -14.89
N ASN A 162 5.40 -6.07 -14.02
CA ASN A 162 6.58 -6.85 -13.73
C ASN A 162 6.34 -8.32 -14.08
N GLY A 163 6.99 -8.77 -15.14
CA GLY A 163 6.82 -10.12 -15.69
C GLY A 163 6.91 -10.12 -17.21
N GLY A 164 6.75 -11.31 -17.78
CA GLY A 164 6.87 -11.55 -19.23
C GLY A 164 5.59 -12.02 -19.91
N VAL A 165 4.45 -12.01 -19.22
CA VAL A 165 3.19 -12.56 -19.76
C VAL A 165 2.39 -11.45 -20.43
N ALA A 166 1.86 -11.73 -21.61
CA ALA A 166 0.96 -10.83 -22.32
C ALA A 166 -0.39 -10.75 -21.58
N MET A 167 -0.84 -9.53 -21.27
CA MET A 167 -2.14 -9.29 -20.65
C MET A 167 -3.13 -8.81 -21.71
N GLN A 168 -4.32 -9.38 -21.72
CA GLN A 168 -5.43 -8.90 -22.53
C GLN A 168 -5.93 -7.53 -22.00
N ALA A 169 -6.43 -6.69 -22.91
CA ALA A 169 -6.92 -5.36 -22.56
C ALA A 169 -8.06 -5.40 -21.52
N ASP A 170 -8.94 -6.39 -21.59
CA ASP A 170 -10.07 -6.53 -20.66
C ASP A 170 -9.60 -6.82 -19.23
N MET A 171 -8.52 -7.59 -19.09
CA MET A 171 -7.91 -7.85 -17.79
C MET A 171 -7.30 -6.58 -17.20
N LEU A 172 -6.61 -5.77 -18.01
CA LEU A 172 -6.07 -4.48 -17.60
C LEU A 172 -7.17 -3.52 -17.14
N ARG A 173 -8.27 -3.43 -17.90
CA ARG A 173 -9.45 -2.62 -17.52
C ARG A 173 -10.04 -3.08 -16.18
N THR A 174 -10.11 -4.39 -15.96
CA THR A 174 -10.57 -4.97 -14.70
C THR A 174 -9.65 -4.57 -13.54
N CYS A 175 -8.33 -4.65 -13.72
CA CYS A 175 -7.38 -4.21 -12.70
C CYS A 175 -7.51 -2.72 -12.38
N PHE A 176 -7.69 -1.87 -13.39
CA PHE A 176 -7.91 -0.44 -13.17
C PHE A 176 -9.23 -0.17 -12.42
N GLY A 177 -10.30 -0.87 -12.76
CA GLY A 177 -11.57 -0.78 -12.02
C GLY A 177 -11.42 -1.19 -10.55
N ARG A 178 -10.73 -2.31 -10.28
CA ARG A 178 -10.44 -2.78 -8.91
C ARG A 178 -9.55 -1.81 -8.15
N ALA A 179 -8.51 -1.28 -8.79
CA ALA A 179 -7.62 -0.29 -8.19
C ALA A 179 -8.37 0.99 -7.81
N LYS A 180 -9.24 1.50 -8.71
CA LYS A 180 -10.05 2.68 -8.42
C LYS A 180 -10.96 2.47 -7.23
N LYS A 181 -11.68 1.34 -7.19
CA LYS A 181 -12.53 0.98 -6.05
C LYS A 181 -11.73 0.95 -4.75
N ARG A 182 -10.54 0.35 -4.78
CA ARG A 182 -9.66 0.26 -3.61
C ARG A 182 -9.17 1.63 -3.15
N THR A 183 -8.84 2.53 -4.08
CA THR A 183 -8.43 3.89 -3.76
C THR A 183 -9.51 4.63 -2.99
N GLU A 184 -10.78 4.51 -3.38
CA GLU A 184 -11.88 5.16 -2.64
C GLU A 184 -12.07 4.58 -1.24
N GLU A 185 -11.97 3.25 -1.09
CA GLU A 185 -12.01 2.60 0.23
C GLU A 185 -10.89 3.12 1.14
N VAL A 186 -9.65 3.16 0.64
CA VAL A 186 -8.48 3.61 1.40
C VAL A 186 -8.58 5.09 1.73
N ARG A 187 -9.10 5.91 0.83
CA ARG A 187 -9.34 7.33 1.07
C ARG A 187 -10.24 7.54 2.28
N VAL A 188 -11.38 6.85 2.33
CA VAL A 188 -12.31 6.95 3.47
C VAL A 188 -11.64 6.51 4.77
N LEU A 189 -10.85 5.44 4.75
CA LEU A 189 -10.11 4.97 5.94
C LEU A 189 -9.06 5.99 6.43
N ILE A 190 -8.37 6.66 5.51
CA ILE A 190 -7.40 7.70 5.84
C ILE A 190 -8.11 8.92 6.44
N GLU A 191 -9.20 9.39 5.82
CA GLU A 191 -10.00 10.51 6.33
C GLU A 191 -10.55 10.21 7.74
N GLN A 192 -11.00 8.96 7.98
CA GLN A 192 -11.45 8.51 9.31
C GLN A 192 -10.32 8.42 10.34
N ALA A 193 -9.09 8.10 9.92
CA ALA A 193 -7.95 8.02 10.82
C ALA A 193 -7.37 9.39 11.18
N ILE A 194 -7.52 10.39 10.30
CA ILE A 194 -7.06 11.77 10.53
C ILE A 194 -8.07 12.54 11.40
N ASN A 195 -9.37 12.29 11.24
CA ASN A 195 -10.43 12.99 11.99
C ASN A 195 -10.72 12.40 13.38
N LYS A 196 -9.95 11.41 13.82
CA LYS A 196 -10.04 10.82 15.17
C LYS A 196 -9.10 11.54 16.13
#